data_AF-A0A662GQE2-F1
#
_entry.id   AF-A0A662GQE2-F1
#
_cell.length_a   1.000
_cell.length_b   1.000
_cell.length_c   1.000
_cell.angle_alpha   90.00
_cell.angle_beta   90.00
_cell.angle_gamma   90.00
#
_symmetry.space_group_name_H-M   'P 1'
#
loop_
_entity.id
_entity.type
_entity.pdbx_description
1 polymer ?
#
loop_
_entity_poly.entity_id
_entity_poly.type
_entity_poly.pdbx_seq_one_letter_code
_entity_poly.pdbx_strand_id
1 'polypeptide(L)'
;MIKRVEKGVMKALREEAKRKRKFAVLGLESTETIVIIRIVSRKIKNTSFVVIEYEKNPLIRWITARYRIETVPSVDDSFVQILPFSLESASVTFLRSLIKLRLNFLTLKYILPLAKFPRKHIETYAALN
;
A
#
# COMPACT_ATOMS: atom_id res chain seq x y z
N MET A 1 7.21 5.76 18.25
CA MET A 1 7.54 5.62 16.81
C MET A 1 6.50 4.79 16.06
N ILE A 2 6.25 3.54 16.48
CA ILE A 2 5.27 2.61 15.88
C ILE A 2 3.88 3.26 15.68
N LYS A 3 3.32 3.81 16.77
CA LYS A 3 2.00 4.49 16.74
C LYS A 3 1.95 5.69 15.77
N ARG A 4 3.09 6.29 15.37
CA ARG A 4 3.10 7.42 14.41
C ARG A 4 2.87 6.96 12.98
N VAL A 5 3.49 5.86 12.55
CA VAL A 5 3.28 5.28 11.21
C VAL A 5 1.82 4.93 11.04
N GLU A 6 1.28 4.16 11.98
CA GLU A 6 -0.11 3.72 11.97
C GLU A 6 -1.11 4.89 12.01
N LYS A 7 -0.92 5.86 12.91
CA LYS A 7 -1.74 7.09 12.94
C LYS A 7 -1.65 7.88 11.64
N GLY A 8 -0.47 7.91 11.01
CA GLY A 8 -0.27 8.64 9.76
C GLY A 8 -0.97 7.99 8.59
N VAL A 9 -0.84 6.67 8.45
CA VAL A 9 -1.56 5.88 7.44
C VAL A 9 -3.06 6.03 7.63
N MET A 10 -3.55 5.87 8.86
CA MET A 10 -4.98 6.06 9.15
C MET A 10 -5.46 7.47 8.87
N LYS A 11 -4.67 8.51 9.15
CA LYS A 11 -5.03 9.90 8.81
C LYS A 11 -5.14 10.09 7.30
N ALA A 12 -4.25 9.50 6.51
CA ALA A 12 -4.29 9.59 5.05
C ALA A 12 -5.50 8.85 4.45
N LEU A 13 -5.90 7.73 5.05
CA LEU A 13 -7.02 6.92 4.55
C LEU A 13 -8.39 7.31 5.13
N ARG A 14 -8.43 8.06 6.23
CA ARG A 14 -9.66 8.38 6.97
C ARG A 14 -10.70 9.12 6.13
N GLU A 15 -10.28 10.10 5.33
CA GLU A 15 -11.22 10.91 4.54
C GLU A 15 -11.90 10.07 3.45
N GLU A 16 -11.15 9.19 2.78
CA GLU A 16 -11.74 8.26 1.80
C GLU A 16 -12.57 7.15 2.47
N ALA A 17 -12.16 6.70 3.67
CA ALA A 17 -12.89 5.68 4.42
C ALA A 17 -14.26 6.20 4.90
N LYS A 18 -14.35 7.47 5.34
CA LYS A 18 -15.63 8.12 5.69
C LYS A 18 -16.60 8.14 4.50
N ARG A 19 -16.08 8.27 3.28
CA ARG A 19 -16.85 8.24 2.04
C ARG A 19 -17.26 6.82 1.60
N LYS A 20 -16.98 5.80 2.43
CA LYS A 20 -17.22 4.37 2.15
C LYS A 20 -16.61 3.89 0.82
N ARG A 21 -15.52 4.52 0.37
CA ARG A 21 -14.84 4.10 -0.87
C ARG A 21 -14.07 2.81 -0.62
N LYS A 22 -14.00 1.98 -1.65
CA LYS A 22 -13.22 0.73 -1.65
C LYS A 22 -11.74 1.05 -1.78
N PHE A 23 -10.87 0.24 -1.18
CA PHE A 23 -9.43 0.43 -1.22
C PHE A 23 -8.75 -0.72 -1.96
N ALA A 24 -7.79 -0.38 -2.82
CA ALA A 24 -6.95 -1.34 -3.51
C ALA A 24 -5.48 -1.01 -3.26
N VAL A 25 -4.74 -1.92 -2.63
CA VAL A 25 -3.29 -1.74 -2.42
C VAL A 25 -2.52 -2.43 -3.52
N LEU A 26 -1.55 -1.73 -4.10
CA LEU A 26 -0.63 -2.33 -5.04
C LEU A 26 0.27 -3.35 -4.33
N GLY A 27 0.17 -4.63 -4.70
CA GLY A 27 0.93 -5.72 -4.11
C GLY A 27 2.37 -5.78 -4.62
N LEU A 28 3.27 -4.97 -4.05
CA LEU A 28 4.69 -4.98 -4.37
C LEU A 28 5.49 -5.82 -3.38
N GLU A 29 6.58 -6.43 -3.85
CA GLU A 29 7.53 -7.14 -2.99
C GLU A 29 8.34 -6.18 -2.11
N SER A 30 7.71 -5.66 -1.06
CA SER A 30 8.30 -4.67 -0.19
C SER A 30 7.75 -4.73 1.24
N THR A 31 8.56 -4.25 2.18
CA THR A 31 8.17 -4.07 3.57
C THR A 31 7.00 -3.11 3.69
N GLU A 32 6.96 -2.06 2.88
CA GLU A 32 5.88 -1.08 2.83
C GLU A 32 4.52 -1.72 2.53
N THR A 33 4.46 -2.67 1.58
CA THR A 33 3.23 -3.39 1.23
C THR A 33 2.71 -4.18 2.43
N ILE A 34 3.60 -4.91 3.10
CA ILE A 34 3.27 -5.67 4.32
C ILE A 34 2.70 -4.73 5.39
N VAL A 35 3.35 -3.59 5.62
CA VAL A 35 2.93 -2.61 6.63
C VAL A 35 1.56 -2.03 6.31
N ILE A 36 1.30 -1.62 5.06
CA ILE A 36 -0.01 -1.11 4.66
C ILE A 36 -1.08 -2.17 4.82
N ILE A 37 -0.87 -3.38 4.29
CA ILE A 37 -1.83 -4.48 4.37
C ILE A 37 -2.19 -4.76 5.83
N ARG A 38 -1.19 -4.82 6.72
CA ARG A 38 -1.39 -5.03 8.15
C ARG A 38 -2.21 -3.90 8.80
N ILE A 39 -1.86 -2.65 8.53
CA ILE A 39 -2.54 -1.51 9.16
C ILE A 39 -4.00 -1.46 8.69
N VAL A 40 -4.22 -1.59 7.38
CA VAL A 40 -5.56 -1.52 6.79
C VAL A 40 -6.42 -2.67 7.30
N SER A 41 -5.92 -3.92 7.27
CA SER A 41 -6.66 -5.11 7.71
C SER A 41 -7.09 -5.06 9.17
N ARG A 42 -6.29 -4.41 10.03
CA ARG A 42 -6.59 -4.31 11.47
C ARG A 42 -7.47 -3.12 11.84
N LYS A 43 -7.42 -2.02 11.09
CA LYS A 43 -7.98 -0.72 11.52
C LYS A 43 -9.12 -0.21 10.66
N ILE A 44 -9.23 -0.62 9.41
CA ILE A 44 -10.32 -0.22 8.53
C ILE A 44 -11.31 -1.38 8.48
N LYS A 45 -12.30 -1.33 9.37
CA LYS A 45 -13.41 -2.30 9.39
C LYS A 45 -14.53 -1.81 8.47
N ASN A 46 -15.25 -2.75 7.85
CA ASN A 46 -16.44 -2.49 7.03
C ASN A 46 -16.18 -1.68 5.73
N THR A 47 -15.00 -1.82 5.14
CA THR A 47 -14.69 -1.27 3.81
C THR A 47 -14.08 -2.36 2.95
N SER A 48 -14.50 -2.47 1.69
CA SER A 48 -13.92 -3.44 0.76
C SER A 48 -12.45 -3.12 0.55
N PHE A 49 -11.61 -4.11 0.84
CA PHE A 49 -10.15 -4.00 0.77
C PHE A 49 -9.62 -5.17 -0.05
N VAL A 50 -8.91 -4.84 -1.13
CA VAL A 50 -8.28 -5.82 -2.02
C VAL A 50 -6.81 -5.49 -2.23
N VAL A 51 -6.04 -6.48 -2.63
CA VAL A 51 -4.65 -6.31 -3.04
C VAL A 51 -4.52 -6.60 -4.54
N ILE A 52 -3.90 -5.69 -5.27
CA ILE A 52 -3.66 -5.86 -6.71
C ILE A 52 -2.35 -6.66 -6.87
N GLU A 53 -2.42 -7.88 -7.41
CA GLU A 53 -1.26 -8.74 -7.67
C GLU A 53 -1.05 -8.85 -9.19
N TYR A 54 -0.09 -8.07 -9.71
CA TYR A 54 0.24 -8.08 -11.15
C TYR A 54 1.11 -9.28 -11.56
N GLU A 55 1.97 -9.74 -10.66
CA GLU A 55 2.87 -10.87 -10.86
C GLU A 55 2.71 -11.83 -9.69
N LYS A 56 2.81 -13.15 -9.96
CA LYS A 56 2.67 -14.18 -8.92
C LYS A 56 3.78 -14.01 -7.88
N ASN A 57 3.46 -13.33 -6.77
CA ASN A 57 4.43 -12.96 -5.77
C ASN A 57 4.19 -13.74 -4.46
N PRO A 58 5.12 -14.62 -4.05
CA PRO A 58 4.96 -15.42 -2.84
C PRO A 58 4.74 -14.60 -1.57
N LEU A 59 5.40 -13.43 -1.45
CA LEU A 59 5.25 -12.53 -0.31
C LEU A 59 3.81 -12.01 -0.22
N ILE A 60 3.26 -11.57 -1.35
CA ILE A 60 1.90 -11.04 -1.45
C ILE A 60 0.89 -12.11 -1.09
N ARG A 61 1.03 -13.31 -1.67
CA ARG A 61 0.15 -14.44 -1.37
C ARG A 61 0.17 -14.83 0.10
N TRP A 62 1.36 -14.86 0.70
CA TRP A 62 1.51 -15.17 2.11
C TRP A 62 0.81 -14.13 3.00
N ILE A 63 1.03 -12.83 2.75
CA ILE A 63 0.46 -11.78 3.59
C ILE A 63 -1.06 -11.65 3.40
N THR A 64 -1.56 -11.82 2.18
CA THR A 64 -3.01 -11.75 1.90
C THR A 64 -3.73 -12.96 2.49
N ALA A 65 -3.16 -14.17 2.39
CA ALA A 65 -3.69 -15.36 3.05
C ALA A 65 -3.72 -15.19 4.58
N ARG A 66 -2.64 -14.66 5.18
CA ARG A 66 -2.55 -14.42 6.63
C ARG A 66 -3.66 -13.51 7.16
N TYR A 67 -4.08 -12.52 6.39
CA TYR A 67 -5.12 -11.57 6.77
C TYR A 67 -6.48 -11.82 6.10
N ARG A 68 -6.62 -12.92 5.34
CA ARG A 68 -7.84 -13.28 4.59
C ARG A 68 -8.32 -12.17 3.66
N ILE A 69 -7.38 -11.59 2.90
CA ILE A 69 -7.65 -10.51 1.95
C ILE A 69 -7.71 -11.07 0.53
N GLU A 70 -8.65 -10.59 -0.25
CA GLU A 70 -8.79 -10.93 -1.66
C GLU A 70 -7.68 -10.29 -2.52
N THR A 71 -7.13 -11.08 -3.44
CA THR A 71 -6.17 -10.63 -4.45
C THR A 71 -6.84 -10.58 -5.82
N VAL A 72 -6.68 -9.46 -6.52
CA VAL A 72 -7.24 -9.23 -7.85
C VAL A 72 -6.14 -8.78 -8.83
N PRO A 73 -6.26 -9.06 -10.14
CA PRO A 73 -5.26 -8.63 -11.12
C PRO A 73 -5.35 -7.13 -11.46
N SER A 74 -6.55 -6.54 -11.33
CA SER A 74 -6.81 -5.12 -11.56
C SER A 74 -8.09 -4.69 -10.85
N VAL A 75 -8.33 -3.38 -10.77
CA VAL A 75 -9.53 -2.76 -10.20
C VAL A 75 -10.05 -1.64 -11.10
N ASP A 76 -11.34 -1.35 -11.01
CA ASP A 76 -11.96 -0.20 -11.67
C ASP A 76 -11.75 1.12 -10.88
N ASP A 77 -12.24 2.23 -11.45
CA ASP A 77 -12.12 3.58 -10.86
C ASP A 77 -12.94 3.78 -9.56
N SER A 78 -13.77 2.81 -9.17
CA SER A 78 -14.48 2.86 -7.89
C SER A 78 -13.54 2.66 -6.70
N PHE A 79 -12.37 2.05 -6.93
CA PHE A 79 -11.35 1.84 -5.91
C PHE A 79 -10.41 3.03 -5.79
N VAL A 80 -10.15 3.43 -4.55
CA VAL A 80 -9.01 4.29 -4.21
C VAL A 80 -7.77 3.43 -4.21
N GLN A 81 -6.86 3.72 -5.13
CA GLN A 81 -5.61 3.00 -5.25
C GLN A 81 -4.57 3.54 -4.26
N ILE A 82 -3.95 2.62 -3.52
CA ILE A 82 -2.93 2.90 -2.52
C ILE A 82 -1.60 2.38 -3.04
N LEU A 83 -0.64 3.29 -3.17
CA LEU A 83 0.74 2.96 -3.49
C LEU A 83 1.52 2.80 -2.17
N PRO A 84 2.05 1.60 -1.87
CA PRO A 84 2.78 1.36 -0.63
C PRO A 84 4.23 1.81 -0.79
N PHE A 85 4.45 3.10 -0.95
CA PHE A 85 5.80 3.65 -1.05
C PHE A 85 6.07 4.70 0.02
N SER A 86 7.28 4.63 0.59
CA SER A 86 7.97 5.82 1.09
C SER A 86 8.46 6.67 -0.08
N LEU A 87 8.80 7.94 0.15
CA LEU A 87 9.41 8.76 -0.90
C LEU A 87 10.73 8.15 -1.40
N GLU A 88 11.53 7.57 -0.51
CA GLU A 88 12.79 6.91 -0.87
C GLU A 88 12.54 5.74 -1.84
N SER A 89 11.59 4.85 -1.52
CA SER A 89 11.25 3.69 -2.35
C SER A 89 10.58 4.10 -3.66
N ALA A 90 9.74 5.15 -3.65
CA ALA A 90 9.15 5.72 -4.85
C ALA A 90 10.23 6.27 -5.79
N SER A 91 11.20 7.04 -5.28
CA SER A 91 12.29 7.59 -6.09
C SER A 91 13.15 6.51 -6.74
N VAL A 92 13.51 5.45 -5.99
CA VAL A 92 14.26 4.32 -6.55
C VAL A 92 13.46 3.61 -7.64
N THR A 93 12.16 3.39 -7.41
CA THR A 93 11.29 2.73 -8.38
C THR A 93 11.12 3.60 -9.63
N PHE A 94 10.90 4.89 -9.45
CA PHE A 94 10.78 5.86 -10.54
C PHE A 94 12.03 5.93 -11.38
N LEU A 95 13.22 6.02 -10.76
CA LEU A 95 14.51 6.01 -11.47
C LEU A 95 14.69 4.71 -12.27
N ARG A 96 14.36 3.56 -11.68
CA ARG A 96 14.38 2.27 -12.40
C ARG A 96 13.42 2.26 -13.59
N SER A 97 12.23 2.84 -13.45
CA SER A 97 11.23 2.93 -14.52
C SER A 97 11.62 3.90 -15.62
N LEU A 98 12.29 5.00 -15.29
CA LEU A 98 12.87 5.95 -16.24
C LEU A 98 13.96 5.28 -17.08
N ILE A 99 14.89 4.58 -16.43
CA ILE A 99 15.94 3.80 -17.10
C ILE A 99 15.32 2.74 -18.04
N LYS A 100 14.16 2.19 -17.66
CA LYS A 100 13.45 1.16 -18.42
C LYS A 100 12.36 1.70 -19.38
N LEU A 101 12.23 3.02 -19.55
CA LEU A 101 11.23 3.69 -20.41
C LEU A 101 9.76 3.20 -20.22
N ARG A 102 9.37 2.81 -19.00
CA ARG A 102 8.00 2.35 -18.69
C ARG A 102 7.29 3.35 -17.77
N LEU A 103 6.74 4.42 -18.33
CA LEU A 103 6.11 5.52 -17.58
C LEU A 103 4.56 5.53 -17.64
N ASN A 104 3.91 4.38 -17.40
CA ASN A 104 2.44 4.36 -17.21
C ASN A 104 2.01 4.53 -15.74
N PHE A 105 2.94 4.76 -14.81
CA PHE A 105 2.67 4.82 -13.36
C PHE A 105 2.22 6.20 -12.85
N LEU A 106 2.32 7.26 -13.66
CA LEU A 106 2.15 8.64 -13.19
C LEU A 106 0.74 9.22 -13.36
N THR A 107 -0.18 8.50 -13.98
CA THR A 107 -1.54 8.96 -14.19
C THR A 107 -2.50 8.11 -13.38
N LEU A 108 -3.02 8.66 -12.27
CA LEU A 108 -4.32 8.41 -11.61
C LEU A 108 -4.28 8.92 -10.15
N LYS A 109 -5.47 9.01 -9.55
CA LYS A 109 -5.71 9.46 -8.16
C LYS A 109 -5.22 8.42 -7.16
N TYR A 110 -3.93 8.40 -6.86
CA TYR A 110 -3.34 7.50 -5.87
C TYR A 110 -3.18 8.17 -4.50
N ILE A 111 -3.26 7.38 -3.43
CA ILE A 111 -2.83 7.77 -2.09
C ILE A 111 -1.48 7.13 -1.80
N LEU A 112 -0.56 7.90 -1.21
CA LEU A 112 0.75 7.46 -0.74
C LEU A 112 0.85 7.62 0.78
N PRO A 113 0.26 6.70 1.59
CA PRO A 113 0.13 6.89 3.04
C PRO A 113 1.48 6.88 3.77
N LEU A 114 2.50 6.29 3.15
CA LEU A 114 3.84 6.12 3.71
C LEU A 114 4.86 7.18 3.26
N ALA A 115 4.51 8.05 2.30
CA ALA A 115 5.45 9.00 1.69
C ALA A 115 6.22 9.87 2.71
N LYS A 116 5.53 10.34 3.75
CA LYS A 116 6.10 11.22 4.79
C LYS A 116 7.00 10.52 5.80
N PHE A 117 7.14 9.19 5.74
CA PHE A 117 7.92 8.43 6.71
C PHE A 117 9.25 7.98 6.10
N PRO A 118 10.37 8.22 6.80
CA PRO A 118 11.66 7.64 6.41
C PRO A 118 11.55 6.12 6.36
N ARG A 119 12.24 5.48 5.42
CA ARG A 119 12.16 4.02 5.23
C ARG A 119 12.53 3.24 6.49
N LYS A 120 13.57 3.69 7.20
CA LYS A 120 14.00 3.14 8.49
C LYS A 120 12.86 3.03 9.50
N HIS A 121 11.93 3.99 9.51
CA HIS A 121 10.80 3.99 10.44
C HIS A 121 9.75 2.93 10.07
N ILE A 122 9.58 2.67 8.78
CA ILE A 122 8.67 1.65 8.25
C ILE A 122 9.23 0.25 8.53
N GLU A 123 10.52 0.06 8.30
CA GLU A 123 11.22 -1.20 8.61
C GLU A 123 11.20 -1.50 10.11
N THR A 124 11.47 -0.49 10.95
CA THR A 124 11.36 -0.62 12.41
C THR A 124 9.93 -0.97 12.82
N TYR A 125 8.91 -0.38 12.18
CA TYR A 125 7.52 -0.73 12.44
C TYR A 125 7.29 -2.21 12.12
N ALA A 126 7.71 -2.68 10.94
CA ALA A 126 7.52 -4.07 10.49
C ALA A 126 8.24 -5.09 11.38
N ALA A 127 9.48 -4.82 11.80
CA ALA A 127 10.25 -5.74 12.63
C ALA A 127 9.63 -5.97 14.01
N LEU A 128 8.99 -4.94 14.57
CA LEU A 128 8.39 -4.98 15.91
C LEU A 128 6.96 -5.55 15.92
N ASN A 129 6.44 -5.96 14.77
CA ASN A 129 5.01 -6.23 14.59
C ASN A 129 4.74 -7.41 13.68
#